data_AF-A0A1Q3U4K7-F1
#
_entry.id   AF-A0A1Q3U4K7-F1
#
_cell.length_a   1.000
_cell.length_b   1.000
_cell.length_c   1.000
_cell.angle_alpha   90.00
_cell.angle_beta   90.00
_cell.angle_gamma   90.00
#
_symmetry.space_group_name_H-M   'P 1'
#
loop_
_entity.id
_entity.type
_entity.pdbx_description
1 polymer ?
#
loop_
_entity_poly.entity_id
_entity_poly.type
_entity_poly.pdbx_seq_one_letter_code
_entity_poly.pdbx_strand_id
1 'polypeptide(L)'
;MCIAFIKIVSYIIILLGIVNISFAFPLHINTDTLWFVDAGMAIIFAGLLNLVAIDRGGSKFKKSIVIITKAFNCAMFGFALPILNEPQVYVGITIFAITSIAFIISLLKQAERQ
;
A
#
# COMPACT_ATOMS: atom_id res chain seq x y z
N MET A 1 -1.94 -2.20 -17.52
CA MET A 1 -1.41 -0.99 -16.86
C MET A 1 0.05 -0.85 -17.27
N CYS A 2 0.50 0.33 -17.70
CA CYS A 2 1.88 0.51 -18.11
C CYS A 2 2.81 0.42 -16.89
N ILE A 3 3.93 -0.29 -16.98
CA ILE A 3 4.91 -0.44 -15.87
C ILE A 3 5.35 0.92 -15.34
N ALA A 4 5.51 1.91 -16.23
CA ALA A 4 5.83 3.28 -15.88
C ALA A 4 4.80 3.93 -14.94
N PHE A 5 3.51 3.65 -15.16
CA PHE A 5 2.44 4.18 -14.31
C PHE A 5 2.50 3.58 -12.90
N ILE A 6 2.70 2.26 -12.78
CA ILE A 6 2.81 1.60 -11.47
C ILE A 6 4.04 2.13 -10.71
N LYS A 7 5.15 2.41 -11.40
CA LYS A 7 6.33 3.04 -10.79
C LYS A 7 6.00 4.41 -10.19
N ILE A 8 5.36 5.30 -10.95
CA ILE A 8 4.99 6.65 -10.49
C ILE A 8 4.07 6.55 -9.26
N VAL A 9 3.01 5.73 -9.37
CA VAL A 9 2.08 5.50 -8.25
C VAL A 9 2.81 4.96 -7.02
N SER A 10 3.78 4.08 -7.20
CA SER A 10 4.56 3.51 -6.08
C SER A 10 5.40 4.57 -5.37
N TYR A 11 6.03 5.48 -6.11
CA TYR A 11 6.77 6.60 -5.50
C TYR A 11 5.84 7.56 -4.75
N ILE A 12 4.65 7.85 -5.29
CA ILE A 12 3.65 8.67 -4.61
C ILE A 12 3.20 8.01 -3.30
N ILE A 13 2.95 6.70 -3.32
CA ILE A 13 2.59 5.92 -2.11
C ILE A 13 3.71 6.00 -1.07
N ILE A 14 4.97 5.81 -1.47
CA ILE A 14 6.12 5.91 -0.56
C ILE A 14 6.19 7.32 0.05
N LEU A 15 6.07 8.36 -0.77
CA LEU A 15 6.10 9.75 -0.31
C LEU A 15 4.97 10.03 0.69
N LEU A 16 3.78 9.52 0.43
CA LEU A 16 2.63 9.67 1.31
C LEU A 16 2.87 9.02 2.67
N GLY A 17 3.48 7.83 2.71
CA GLY A 17 3.84 7.19 3.96
C GLY A 17 4.89 7.97 4.75
N ILE A 18 5.87 8.58 4.08
CA ILE A 18 6.85 9.48 4.72
C ILE A 18 6.16 10.70 5.34
N VAL A 19 5.23 11.32 4.60
CA VAL A 19 4.44 12.44 5.11
C VAL A 19 3.61 12.01 6.33
N ASN A 20 3.01 10.82 6.30
CA ASN A 20 2.24 10.28 7.42
C ASN A 20 3.09 10.11 8.68
N ILE A 21 4.30 9.54 8.54
CA ILE A 21 5.25 9.41 9.66
C ILE A 21 5.69 10.79 10.18
N SER A 22 5.81 11.78 9.31
CA SER A 22 6.23 13.13 9.71
C SER A 22 5.21 13.78 10.66
N PHE A 23 3.92 13.45 10.54
CA PHE A 23 2.88 13.88 11.49
C PHE A 23 3.00 13.23 12.87
N ALA A 24 3.84 12.20 13.04
CA ALA A 24 4.14 11.59 14.33
C ALA A 24 5.15 12.40 15.16
N PHE A 25 5.82 13.41 14.58
CA PHE A 25 6.86 14.18 15.28
C PHE A 25 6.44 15.39 16.15
N PRO A 26 5.16 15.75 16.41
CA PRO A 26 4.83 16.77 17.38
C PRO A 26 4.83 16.19 18.83
N LEU A 27 6.02 16.12 19.40
CA LEU A 27 6.36 16.30 20.83
C LEU A 27 5.86 15.32 21.93
N HIS A 28 5.04 14.29 21.69
CA HIS A 28 4.68 13.33 22.76
C HIS A 28 4.58 11.88 22.25
N ILE A 29 5.37 10.95 22.80
CA ILE A 29 5.26 9.52 22.50
C ILE A 29 3.99 8.98 23.16
N ASN A 30 2.92 8.87 22.38
CA ASN A 30 1.64 8.30 22.80
C ASN A 30 1.16 7.25 21.78
N THR A 31 0.01 6.64 22.05
CA THR A 31 -0.58 5.62 21.18
C THR A 31 -0.90 6.16 19.78
N ASP A 32 -1.31 7.43 19.66
CA ASP A 32 -1.62 8.05 18.37
C ASP A 32 -0.37 8.19 17.49
N THR A 33 0.74 8.57 18.10
CA THR A 33 2.06 8.64 17.46
C THR A 33 2.46 7.27 16.90
N LEU A 34 2.21 6.20 17.66
CA LEU A 34 2.47 4.83 17.20
C LEU A 34 1.62 4.48 15.98
N TRP A 35 0.36 4.89 15.96
CA TRP A 35 -0.52 4.67 14.80
C TRP A 35 -0.07 5.42 13.54
N PHE A 36 0.41 6.66 13.68
CA PHE A 36 0.98 7.41 12.54
C PHE A 36 2.23 6.74 11.98
N VAL A 37 3.11 6.26 12.86
CA VAL A 37 4.33 5.56 12.45
C VAL A 37 3.99 4.22 11.78
N ASP A 38 3.14 3.41 12.40
CA ASP A 38 2.77 2.09 11.89
C ASP A 38 2.03 2.17 10.56
N ALA A 39 1.01 3.03 10.46
CA ALA A 39 0.28 3.24 9.22
C ALA A 39 1.20 3.78 8.11
N GLY A 40 2.08 4.73 8.45
CA GLY A 40 3.06 5.27 7.50
C GLY A 40 4.04 4.22 7.00
N MET A 41 4.54 3.35 7.88
CA MET A 41 5.42 2.23 7.52
C MET A 41 4.70 1.22 6.61
N ALA A 42 3.45 0.85 6.93
CA ALA A 42 2.64 -0.02 6.10
C ALA A 42 2.44 0.54 4.67
N ILE A 43 2.21 1.86 4.56
CA ILE A 43 2.07 2.56 3.29
C ILE A 43 3.40 2.55 2.52
N ILE A 44 4.54 2.87 3.15
CA ILE A 44 5.87 2.83 2.53
C ILE A 44 6.16 1.43 1.97
N PHE A 45 5.99 0.39 2.79
CA PHE A 45 6.25 -0.98 2.37
C PHE A 45 5.32 -1.42 1.25
N ALA A 46 4.05 -0.99 1.25
CA ALA A 46 3.14 -1.28 0.15
C ALA A 46 3.58 -0.65 -1.18
N GLY A 47 4.21 0.52 -1.15
CA GLY A 47 4.81 1.15 -2.33
C GLY A 47 6.07 0.43 -2.80
N LEU A 48 6.97 0.05 -1.87
CA LEU A 48 8.16 -0.73 -2.19
C LEU A 48 7.80 -2.10 -2.79
N LEU A 49 6.81 -2.78 -2.23
CA LEU A 49 6.35 -4.08 -2.71
C LEU A 49 5.80 -4.01 -4.14
N ASN A 50 5.12 -2.92 -4.49
CA ASN A 50 4.72 -2.67 -5.88
C ASN A 50 5.93 -2.62 -6.82
N LEU A 51 7.00 -1.90 -6.44
CA LEU A 51 8.23 -1.80 -7.23
C LEU A 51 8.89 -3.17 -7.42
N VAL A 52 8.99 -3.96 -6.35
CA VAL A 52 9.53 -5.33 -6.41
C VAL A 52 8.73 -6.21 -7.37
N ALA A 53 7.40 -6.07 -7.36
CA ALA A 53 6.53 -6.90 -8.17
C ALA A 53 6.48 -6.55 -9.65
N ILE A 54 6.87 -5.33 -10.03
CA ILE A 54 7.01 -4.92 -11.45
C ILE A 54 8.44 -5.00 -11.95
N ASP A 55 9.41 -5.23 -11.07
CA ASP A 55 10.81 -5.41 -11.46
C ASP A 55 10.97 -6.58 -12.45
N ARG A 56 11.72 -6.32 -13.53
CA ARG A 56 11.98 -7.25 -14.64
C ARG A 56 10.73 -7.96 -15.18
N GLY A 57 9.62 -7.23 -15.33
CA GLY A 57 8.39 -7.74 -15.95
C GLY A 57 7.44 -8.47 -14.99
N GLY A 58 7.85 -8.71 -13.74
CA GLY A 58 7.00 -9.21 -12.66
C GLY A 58 6.46 -10.63 -12.85
N SER A 59 6.93 -11.57 -12.04
CA SER A 59 6.38 -12.94 -12.04
C SER A 59 4.97 -12.99 -11.43
N LYS A 60 4.18 -14.00 -11.83
CA LYS A 60 2.87 -14.27 -11.25
C LYS A 60 2.95 -14.36 -9.72
N PHE A 61 3.99 -15.02 -9.20
CA PHE A 61 4.26 -15.15 -7.76
C PHE A 61 4.39 -13.80 -7.05
N LYS A 62 5.25 -12.89 -7.56
CA LYS A 62 5.43 -11.57 -6.94
C LYS A 62 4.13 -10.76 -6.94
N LYS A 63 3.36 -10.82 -8.03
CA LYS A 63 2.06 -10.13 -8.15
C LYS A 63 1.02 -10.72 -7.18
N SER A 64 0.99 -12.04 -7.00
CA SER A 64 0.12 -12.69 -6.01
C SER A 64 0.46 -12.26 -4.59
N ILE A 65 1.75 -12.15 -4.23
CA ILE A 65 2.18 -11.65 -2.92
C ILE A 65 1.64 -10.24 -2.70
N VAL A 66 1.79 -9.34 -3.69
CA VAL A 66 1.26 -7.97 -3.60
C VAL A 66 -0.23 -7.97 -3.29
N ILE A 67 -1.01 -8.78 -4.00
CA ILE A 67 -2.47 -8.86 -3.84
C ILE A 67 -2.81 -9.32 -2.43
N ILE A 68 -2.17 -10.38 -1.94
CA ILE A 68 -2.41 -10.95 -0.60
C ILE A 68 -2.05 -9.92 0.48
N THR A 69 -0.86 -9.32 0.40
CA THR A 69 -0.41 -8.31 1.38
C THR A 69 -1.36 -7.11 1.40
N LYS A 70 -1.83 -6.65 0.24
CA LYS A 70 -2.75 -5.51 0.17
C LYS A 70 -4.15 -5.86 0.67
N ALA A 71 -4.66 -7.05 0.39
CA ALA A 71 -5.92 -7.52 0.95
C ALA A 71 -5.85 -7.60 2.48
N PHE A 72 -4.74 -8.13 3.01
CA PHE A 72 -4.48 -8.17 4.45
C PHE A 72 -4.42 -6.77 5.06
N ASN A 73 -3.62 -5.86 4.49
CA ASN A 73 -3.53 -4.48 5.00
C ASN A 73 -4.86 -3.73 4.91
N CYS A 74 -5.65 -3.95 3.85
CA CYS A 74 -6.98 -3.38 3.71
C CYS A 74 -7.92 -3.89 4.81
N ALA A 75 -7.87 -5.18 5.15
CA ALA A 75 -8.65 -5.75 6.24
C ALA A 75 -8.21 -5.20 7.60
N MET A 76 -6.90 -5.10 7.85
CA MET A 76 -6.36 -4.53 9.10
C MET A 76 -6.74 -3.06 9.28
N PHE A 77 -6.63 -2.24 8.24
CA PHE A 77 -7.08 -0.85 8.30
C PHE A 77 -8.60 -0.74 8.44
N GLY A 78 -9.36 -1.61 7.77
CA GLY A 78 -10.82 -1.69 7.94
C GLY A 78 -11.22 -2.05 9.37
N PHE A 79 -10.48 -2.96 10.02
CA PHE A 79 -10.66 -3.31 11.43
C PHE A 79 -10.26 -2.17 12.37
N ALA A 80 -9.25 -1.37 12.01
CA ALA A 80 -8.83 -0.20 12.77
C ALA A 80 -9.82 0.98 12.67
N LEU A 81 -10.64 1.05 11.61
CA LEU A 81 -11.57 2.15 11.35
C LEU A 81 -12.51 2.55 12.52
N PRO A 82 -13.18 1.62 13.24
CA PRO A 82 -14.00 1.97 14.39
C PRO A 82 -13.19 2.49 15.60
N ILE A 83 -11.89 2.18 15.67
CA ILE A 83 -11.00 2.60 16.77
C ILE A 83 -10.34 3.94 16.43
N LEU A 84 -9.95 4.12 15.17
CA LEU A 84 -9.15 5.23 14.68
C LEU A 84 -9.79 5.82 13.44
N ASN A 85 -10.67 6.79 13.66
CA ASN A 85 -11.41 7.49 12.60
C ASN A 85 -10.59 8.67 12.05
N GLU A 86 -9.39 8.36 11.55
CA GLU A 86 -8.40 9.34 11.07
C GLU A 86 -8.20 9.24 9.56
N PRO A 87 -7.85 10.34 8.86
CA PRO A 87 -7.66 10.36 7.42
C PRO A 87 -6.69 9.29 6.90
N GLN A 88 -5.64 8.98 7.68
CA GLN A 88 -4.65 7.96 7.34
C GLN A 88 -5.26 6.57 7.11
N VAL A 89 -6.32 6.23 7.86
CA VAL A 89 -6.97 4.92 7.76
C VAL A 89 -7.76 4.83 6.44
N TYR A 90 -8.54 5.85 6.11
CA TYR A 90 -9.28 5.92 4.84
C TYR A 90 -8.36 5.93 3.62
N VAL A 91 -7.28 6.70 3.70
CA VAL A 91 -6.26 6.79 2.65
C VAL A 91 -5.59 5.43 2.44
N GLY A 92 -5.20 4.75 3.54
CA GLY A 92 -4.62 3.41 3.49
C GLY A 92 -5.55 2.40 2.83
N ILE A 93 -6.81 2.30 3.28
CA ILE A 93 -7.84 1.42 2.70
C ILE A 93 -7.97 1.65 1.18
N THR A 94 -8.11 2.92 0.79
CA THR A 94 -8.29 3.30 -0.62
C THR A 94 -7.09 2.90 -1.47
N ILE A 95 -5.88 3.20 -0.99
CA ILE A 95 -4.64 2.85 -1.70
C ILE A 95 -4.50 1.34 -1.83
N PHE A 96 -4.70 0.59 -0.73
CA PHE A 96 -4.56 -0.86 -0.75
C PHE A 96 -5.60 -1.52 -1.65
N ALA A 97 -6.86 -1.07 -1.62
CA ALA A 97 -7.91 -1.56 -2.50
C ALA A 97 -7.60 -1.30 -3.98
N ILE A 98 -7.32 -0.05 -4.35
CA ILE A 98 -7.04 0.33 -5.74
C ILE A 98 -5.82 -0.42 -6.28
N THR A 99 -4.74 -0.47 -5.49
CA THR A 99 -3.52 -1.14 -5.94
C THR A 99 -3.69 -2.66 -5.98
N SER A 100 -4.49 -3.27 -5.08
CA SER A 100 -4.83 -4.69 -5.17
C SER A 100 -5.58 -5.01 -6.47
N ILE A 101 -6.62 -4.23 -6.80
CA ILE A 101 -7.39 -4.36 -8.05
C ILE A 101 -6.48 -4.21 -9.27
N ALA A 102 -5.59 -3.21 -9.27
CA ALA A 102 -4.65 -2.99 -10.36
C ALA A 102 -3.73 -4.20 -10.61
N PHE A 103 -3.24 -4.84 -9.55
CA PHE A 103 -2.43 -6.05 -9.65
C PHE A 103 -3.23 -7.29 -10.05
N ILE A 104 -4.49 -7.44 -9.58
CA ILE A 104 -5.40 -8.50 -10.03
C ILE A 104 -5.62 -8.39 -11.55
N ILE A 105 -5.97 -7.20 -12.06
CA ILE A 105 -6.12 -6.96 -13.50
C ILE A 105 -4.82 -7.25 -14.25
N SER A 106 -3.66 -6.88 -13.69
CA SER A 106 -2.37 -7.19 -14.30
C SER A 106 -2.09 -8.69 -14.35
N LEU A 107 -2.54 -9.47 -13.37
CA LEU A 107 -2.33 -10.90 -13.29
C LEU A 107 -3.25 -11.64 -14.26
N LEU A 108 -4.52 -11.24 -14.36
CA LEU A 108 -5.47 -11.77 -15.34
C LEU A 108 -4.98 -11.57 -16.79
N LYS A 109 -4.52 -10.35 -17.13
CA LYS A 109 -3.94 -10.05 -18.46
C LYS A 109 -2.64 -10.78 -18.76
N GLN A 110 -1.98 -11.34 -17.76
CA GLN A 110 -0.80 -12.18 -17.93
C GLN A 110 -1.18 -13.65 -18.09
N ALA A 111 -2.31 -14.08 -17.52
CA ALA A 111 -2.85 -15.42 -17.74
C ALA A 111 -3.40 -15.59 -19.16
N GLU A 112 -4.08 -14.57 -19.72
CA GLU A 112 -4.62 -14.59 -21.10
C GLU A 112 -3.54 -14.59 -22.21
N ARG A 113 -2.29 -14.25 -21.86
CA ARG A 113 -1.16 -14.17 -22.80
C ARG A 113 -0.28 -15.43 -22.82
N GLN A 114 -0.59 -16.41 -21.98
CA GLN A 114 0.04 -17.73 -21.99
C GLN A 114 -0.89 -18.73 -22.66
#